data_AF-A0A940L5J1-F1
#
_entry.id   AF-A0A940L5J1-F1
#
_cell.length_a   1.000
_cell.length_b   1.000
_cell.length_c   1.000
_cell.angle_alpha   90.00
_cell.angle_beta   90.00
_cell.angle_gamma   90.00
#
_symmetry.space_group_name_H-M   'P 1'
#
loop_
_entity.id
_entity.type
_entity.pdbx_description
1 polymer ?
#
loop_
_entity_poly.entity_id
_entity_poly.type
_entity_poly.pdbx_seq_one_letter_code
_entity_poly.pdbx_strand_id
1 'polypeptide(L)'
;MMILLSLLMAFPSFATPEQEAQSCQSRVERGGSIQVQVNAAQSGACFVSVGNFKRTGMVYRSYLFADDGNFMIFNSYGNGPISETTGAREFYSFPRRFKNPTFKWNEELRRLEVTSCTGDVYYFDYETAEISGMDKAQTKLADAVGKDNKGGVEITAYKGLMMDAGFKMGQAPTQNPAGPVKFTDENGKVCNLTVGDIFKYKEDGDPYVRFKDKELATFLKKKCPKLKFPAL
;
A
#
# COMPACT_ATOMS: atom_id res chain seq x y z
N MET A 1 -64.09 -26.56 -6.14
CA MET A 1 -64.12 -25.33 -6.96
C MET A 1 -62.96 -24.45 -6.51
N MET A 2 -62.04 -24.15 -7.43
CA MET A 2 -60.88 -23.23 -7.36
C MET A 2 -59.80 -23.43 -6.28
N ILE A 3 -58.73 -24.11 -6.68
CA ILE A 3 -57.37 -23.99 -6.15
C ILE A 3 -56.70 -22.83 -6.92
N LEU A 4 -56.35 -21.73 -6.24
CA LEU A 4 -55.59 -20.61 -6.81
C LEU A 4 -54.10 -20.84 -6.54
N LEU A 5 -53.36 -21.24 -7.57
CA LEU A 5 -51.91 -21.44 -7.55
C LEU A 5 -51.24 -20.15 -8.05
N SER A 6 -50.79 -19.29 -7.13
CA SER A 6 -50.02 -18.08 -7.47
C SER A 6 -48.56 -18.43 -7.69
N LEU A 7 -48.14 -18.48 -8.96
CA LEU A 7 -46.75 -18.61 -9.41
C LEU A 7 -46.04 -17.26 -9.20
N LEU A 8 -45.24 -17.14 -8.13
CA LEU A 8 -44.28 -16.04 -7.95
C LEU A 8 -43.07 -16.30 -8.85
N MET A 9 -42.97 -15.57 -9.97
CA MET A 9 -41.75 -15.53 -10.78
C MET A 9 -40.69 -14.72 -10.04
N ALA A 10 -39.70 -15.40 -9.46
CA ALA A 10 -38.50 -14.78 -8.94
C ALA A 10 -37.60 -14.40 -10.13
N PHE A 11 -37.57 -13.11 -10.49
CA PHE A 11 -36.58 -12.60 -11.43
C PHE A 11 -35.20 -12.61 -10.76
N PRO A 12 -34.15 -13.16 -11.38
CA PRO A 12 -32.79 -13.01 -10.89
C PRO A 12 -32.43 -11.52 -10.97
N SER A 13 -32.21 -10.91 -9.81
CA SER A 13 -31.59 -9.59 -9.74
C SER A 13 -30.18 -9.70 -10.30
N PHE A 14 -29.98 -9.21 -11.52
CA PHE A 14 -28.65 -8.95 -12.05
C PHE A 14 -28.05 -7.81 -11.21
N ALA A 15 -27.06 -8.14 -10.37
CA ALA A 15 -26.27 -7.13 -9.68
C ALA A 15 -25.64 -6.20 -10.71
N THR A 16 -25.96 -4.91 -10.65
CA THR A 16 -25.41 -3.90 -11.55
C THR A 16 -23.93 -3.66 -11.25
N PRO A 17 -23.07 -3.47 -12.27
CA PRO A 17 -21.62 -3.24 -12.13
C PRO A 17 -21.27 -1.82 -11.62
N GLU A 18 -22.19 -1.13 -10.94
CA GLU A 18 -22.06 0.28 -10.54
C GLU A 18 -21.11 0.49 -9.34
N GLN A 19 -20.75 -0.58 -8.64
CA GLN A 19 -19.86 -0.53 -7.47
C GLN A 19 -18.38 -0.31 -7.81
N GLU A 20 -17.95 -0.56 -9.06
CA GLU A 20 -16.53 -0.46 -9.44
C GLU A 20 -16.06 1.00 -9.65
N ALA A 21 -16.97 1.86 -10.14
CA ALA A 21 -16.69 3.27 -10.45
C ALA A 21 -16.62 4.17 -9.20
N GLN A 22 -17.18 3.73 -8.07
CA GLN A 22 -17.23 4.52 -6.83
C GLN A 22 -15.95 4.38 -5.98
N SER A 23 -15.12 3.36 -6.26
CA SER A 23 -14.00 2.99 -5.38
C SER A 23 -12.92 4.09 -5.23
N CYS A 24 -12.67 4.88 -6.28
CA CYS A 24 -11.65 5.93 -6.27
C CYS A 24 -12.17 7.37 -6.38
N GLN A 25 -13.39 7.64 -5.91
CA GLN A 25 -13.87 9.01 -5.82
C GLN A 25 -13.10 9.76 -4.73
N SER A 26 -12.62 10.96 -5.08
CA SER A 26 -11.84 11.79 -4.16
C SER A 26 -12.68 12.12 -2.93
N ARG A 27 -12.18 11.75 -1.76
CA ARG A 27 -12.88 11.98 -0.49
C ARG A 27 -11.92 12.04 0.68
N VAL A 28 -12.34 12.73 1.73
CA VAL A 28 -11.62 12.82 2.99
C VAL A 28 -12.56 12.37 4.10
N GLU A 29 -12.09 11.44 4.93
CA GLU A 29 -12.80 10.96 6.11
C GLU A 29 -11.90 11.14 7.33
N ARG A 30 -12.52 11.39 8.50
CA ARG A 30 -11.80 11.59 9.77
C ARG A 30 -12.45 10.76 10.86
N GLY A 31 -11.61 10.19 11.72
CA GLY A 31 -12.01 9.44 12.90
C GLY A 31 -10.87 9.46 13.91
N GLY A 32 -11.15 9.86 15.16
CA GLY A 32 -10.12 9.96 16.19
C GLY A 32 -9.09 11.01 15.84
N SER A 33 -7.83 10.60 15.70
CA SER A 33 -6.72 11.43 15.19
C SER A 33 -6.39 11.14 13.73
N ILE A 34 -7.04 10.15 13.11
CA ILE A 34 -6.79 9.71 11.75
C ILE A 34 -7.58 10.57 10.75
N GLN A 35 -6.89 11.01 9.70
CA GLN A 35 -7.50 11.43 8.44
C GLN A 35 -7.12 10.43 7.36
N VAL A 36 -8.13 9.94 6.66
CA VAL A 36 -7.98 9.16 5.44
C VAL A 36 -8.36 10.03 4.27
N GLN A 37 -7.53 10.03 3.24
CA GLN A 37 -7.84 10.69 1.99
C GLN A 37 -7.68 9.69 0.85
N VAL A 38 -8.71 9.57 0.03
CA VAL A 38 -8.68 8.84 -1.24
C VAL A 38 -8.59 9.86 -2.35
N ASN A 39 -7.68 9.68 -3.29
CA ASN A 39 -7.72 10.43 -4.54
C ASN A 39 -7.34 9.53 -5.72
N ALA A 40 -7.68 10.00 -6.92
CA ALA A 40 -7.12 9.51 -8.15
C ALA A 40 -5.97 10.45 -8.58
N ALA A 41 -4.82 9.87 -8.93
CA ALA A 41 -3.76 10.59 -9.63
C ALA A 41 -4.24 10.98 -11.04
N GLN A 42 -3.56 11.93 -11.68
CA GLN A 42 -3.87 12.32 -13.07
C GLN A 42 -3.78 11.12 -14.04
N SER A 43 -2.96 10.13 -13.72
CA SER A 43 -2.85 8.87 -14.48
C SER A 43 -4.03 7.91 -14.29
N GLY A 44 -5.03 8.28 -13.48
CA GLY A 44 -6.13 7.41 -13.06
C GLY A 44 -5.76 6.42 -11.95
N ALA A 45 -4.53 6.50 -11.43
CA ALA A 45 -4.06 5.60 -10.38
C ALA A 45 -4.71 5.96 -9.03
N CYS A 46 -5.22 4.96 -8.30
CA CYS A 46 -5.91 5.21 -7.04
C CYS A 46 -4.97 5.11 -5.85
N PHE A 47 -5.08 6.04 -4.91
CA PHE A 47 -4.35 5.95 -3.66
C PHE A 47 -5.19 6.30 -2.43
N VAL A 48 -4.89 5.60 -1.33
CA VAL A 48 -5.40 5.86 0.01
C VAL A 48 -4.24 6.36 0.85
N SER A 49 -4.32 7.60 1.32
CA SER A 49 -3.34 8.16 2.27
C SER A 49 -3.93 8.25 3.68
N VAL A 50 -3.12 7.94 4.68
CA VAL A 50 -3.47 7.98 6.10
C VAL A 50 -2.49 8.90 6.82
N GLY A 51 -2.99 9.82 7.64
CA GLY A 51 -2.17 10.71 8.44
C GLY A 51 -2.87 11.23 9.69
N ASN A 52 -2.10 11.85 10.58
CA ASN A 52 -2.62 12.44 11.80
C ASN A 52 -3.07 13.89 11.57
N PHE A 53 -4.37 14.16 11.53
CA PHE A 53 -4.86 15.54 11.27
C PHE A 53 -4.82 16.45 12.50
N LYS A 54 -4.64 15.90 13.71
CA LYS A 54 -4.46 16.69 14.92
C LYS A 54 -3.03 17.19 15.08
N ARG A 55 -2.09 16.65 14.31
CA ARG A 55 -0.69 17.05 14.37
C ARG A 55 -0.52 18.40 13.66
N THR A 56 -0.05 19.40 14.41
CA THR A 56 0.16 20.76 13.92
C THR A 56 1.63 21.07 13.60
N GLY A 57 2.56 20.21 14.06
CA GLY A 57 3.99 20.36 13.78
C GLY A 57 4.41 19.78 12.43
N MET A 58 5.55 20.26 11.92
CA MET A 58 6.15 19.78 10.67
C MET A 58 6.95 18.48 10.82
N VAL A 59 6.94 17.85 12.00
CA VAL A 59 7.57 16.54 12.24
C VAL A 59 6.48 15.48 12.30
N TYR A 60 6.30 14.73 11.22
CA TYR A 60 5.21 13.77 11.10
C TYR A 60 5.58 12.59 10.23
N ARG A 61 4.80 11.52 10.39
CA ARG A 61 4.79 10.34 9.53
C ARG A 61 3.40 10.21 8.92
N SER A 62 3.34 9.90 7.64
CA SER A 62 2.11 9.60 6.91
C SER A 62 2.33 8.39 6.03
N TYR A 63 1.23 7.78 5.62
CA TYR A 63 1.20 6.50 4.94
C TYR A 63 0.42 6.64 3.65
N LEU A 64 0.85 5.94 2.61
CA LEU A 64 0.15 5.91 1.33
C LEU A 64 0.11 4.47 0.82
N PHE A 65 -1.05 4.09 0.30
CA PHE A 65 -1.29 2.83 -0.39
C PHE A 65 -1.70 3.14 -1.82
N ALA A 66 -1.08 2.49 -2.80
CA ALA A 66 -1.42 2.65 -4.22
C ALA A 66 -1.91 1.35 -4.86
N ASP A 67 -2.45 1.46 -6.07
CA ASP A 67 -2.96 0.35 -6.88
C ASP A 67 -1.88 -0.59 -7.44
N ASP A 68 -0.62 -0.16 -7.45
CA ASP A 68 0.50 -0.93 -7.97
C ASP A 68 1.22 -1.78 -6.91
N GLY A 69 0.62 -1.94 -5.72
CA GLY A 69 1.20 -2.69 -4.60
C GLY A 69 1.99 -1.85 -3.63
N ASN A 70 2.20 -0.56 -3.91
CA ASN A 70 2.99 0.32 -3.06
C ASN A 70 2.31 0.57 -1.70
N PHE A 71 3.10 0.38 -0.64
CA PHE A 71 2.92 0.93 0.69
C PHE A 71 4.10 1.86 0.98
N MET A 72 3.86 3.17 0.93
CA MET A 72 4.85 4.20 1.19
C MET A 72 4.67 4.77 2.60
N ILE A 73 5.79 4.88 3.31
CA ILE A 73 5.90 5.69 4.52
C ILE A 73 6.63 6.97 4.15
N PHE A 74 5.95 8.09 4.31
CA PHE A 74 6.51 9.42 4.15
C PHE A 74 6.77 10.04 5.52
N ASN A 75 7.98 10.57 5.72
CA ASN A 75 8.37 11.28 6.91
C ASN A 75 8.70 12.73 6.57
N SER A 76 8.22 13.64 7.39
CA SER A 76 8.72 15.01 7.50
C SER A 76 9.48 15.16 8.82
N TYR A 77 10.65 15.79 8.75
CA TYR A 77 11.59 15.99 9.85
C TYR A 77 11.65 17.44 10.33
N GLY A 78 10.73 18.30 9.87
CA GLY A 78 10.63 19.70 10.26
C GLY A 78 10.76 20.67 9.09
N ASN A 79 11.16 21.89 9.39
CA ASN A 79 11.31 22.96 8.40
C ASN A 79 12.66 22.89 7.69
N GLY A 80 12.66 23.16 6.38
CA GLY A 80 13.88 23.26 5.56
C GLY A 80 13.70 22.62 4.18
N PRO A 81 14.79 22.52 3.38
CA PRO A 81 14.74 21.96 2.04
C PRO A 81 14.26 20.50 2.04
N ILE A 82 13.37 20.15 1.11
CA ILE A 82 12.79 18.79 0.97
C ILE A 82 13.90 17.73 0.98
N SER A 83 15.01 17.99 0.28
CA SER A 83 16.19 17.11 0.21
C SER A 83 16.77 16.69 1.57
N GLU A 84 16.56 17.50 2.61
CA GLU A 84 17.13 17.34 3.94
C GLU A 84 16.08 17.09 5.02
N THR A 85 14.82 17.43 4.76
CA THR A 85 13.74 17.46 5.75
C THR A 85 12.60 16.51 5.44
N THR A 86 12.62 15.80 4.30
CA THR A 86 11.67 14.73 4.03
C THR A 86 12.38 13.44 3.66
N GLY A 87 11.70 12.32 3.85
CA GLY A 87 12.18 11.02 3.39
C GLY A 87 11.03 10.06 3.15
N ALA A 88 11.26 9.10 2.26
CA ALA A 88 10.28 8.07 1.91
C ALA A 88 10.91 6.68 2.02
N ARG A 89 10.13 5.72 2.53
CA ARG A 89 10.39 4.29 2.41
C ARG A 89 9.23 3.63 1.68
N GLU A 90 9.54 2.71 0.78
CA GLU A 90 8.54 2.07 -0.06
C GLU A 90 8.64 0.56 0.02
N PHE A 91 7.50 -0.07 0.29
CA PHE A 91 7.30 -1.51 0.19
C PHE A 91 6.33 -1.80 -0.96
N TYR A 92 6.51 -2.92 -1.65
CA TYR A 92 5.56 -3.41 -2.63
C TYR A 92 5.20 -4.86 -2.33
N SER A 93 3.92 -5.16 -2.20
CA SER A 93 3.42 -6.52 -2.03
C SER A 93 2.91 -7.11 -3.34
N PHE A 94 3.06 -8.43 -3.49
CA PHE A 94 2.62 -9.18 -4.68
C PHE A 94 1.96 -10.51 -4.29
N PRO A 95 1.00 -11.02 -5.09
CA PRO A 95 0.43 -10.42 -6.31
C PRO A 95 -0.71 -9.44 -6.03
N ARG A 96 -0.92 -8.50 -6.96
CA ARG A 96 -1.93 -7.44 -6.91
C ARG A 96 -3.24 -7.99 -7.44
N ARG A 97 -4.13 -8.34 -6.52
CA ARG A 97 -5.41 -9.05 -6.77
C ARG A 97 -6.58 -8.12 -7.00
N PHE A 98 -6.53 -6.94 -6.41
CA PHE A 98 -7.56 -5.93 -6.48
C PHE A 98 -7.04 -4.71 -7.23
N LYS A 99 -7.93 -3.99 -7.91
CA LYS A 99 -7.56 -2.82 -8.68
C LYS A 99 -7.10 -1.67 -7.78
N ASN A 100 -7.80 -1.41 -6.68
CA ASN A 100 -7.57 -0.25 -5.83
C ASN A 100 -7.43 -0.68 -4.37
N PRO A 101 -6.60 0.03 -3.56
CA PRO A 101 -6.68 -0.08 -2.12
C PRO A 101 -8.04 0.46 -1.62
N THR A 102 -8.53 -0.08 -0.52
CA THR A 102 -9.77 0.34 0.14
C THR A 102 -9.54 0.49 1.64
N PHE A 103 -10.51 1.06 2.36
CA PHE A 103 -10.43 1.16 3.81
C PHE A 103 -11.82 1.05 4.45
N LYS A 104 -11.85 0.73 5.74
CA LYS A 104 -13.04 0.78 6.57
C LYS A 104 -12.68 1.15 8.01
N TRP A 105 -13.62 1.78 8.69
CA TRP A 105 -13.53 2.05 10.11
C TRP A 105 -14.02 0.83 10.90
N ASN A 106 -13.26 0.43 11.92
CA ASN A 106 -13.69 -0.55 12.91
C ASN A 106 -13.87 0.18 14.24
N GLU A 107 -15.10 0.63 14.50
CA GLU A 107 -15.42 1.45 15.68
C GLU A 107 -15.30 0.66 16.98
N GLU A 108 -15.66 -0.62 16.97
CA GLU A 108 -15.58 -1.52 18.13
C GLU A 108 -14.13 -1.68 18.60
N LEU A 109 -13.21 -1.94 17.67
CA LEU A 109 -11.79 -2.09 17.97
C LEU A 109 -11.03 -0.76 17.98
N ARG A 110 -11.73 0.37 17.78
CA ARG A 110 -11.14 1.72 17.64
C ARG A 110 -9.89 1.70 16.76
N ARG A 111 -10.06 1.30 15.50
CA ARG A 111 -8.97 1.30 14.52
C ARG A 111 -9.46 1.56 13.11
N LEU A 112 -8.56 2.04 12.26
CA LEU A 112 -8.77 2.01 10.83
C LEU A 112 -8.16 0.73 10.25
N GLU A 113 -8.86 0.10 9.30
CA GLU A 113 -8.38 -1.03 8.53
C GLU A 113 -8.24 -0.59 7.06
N VAL A 114 -7.01 -0.61 6.53
CA VAL A 114 -6.72 -0.32 5.12
C VAL A 114 -6.37 -1.61 4.40
N THR A 115 -7.16 -1.98 3.40
CA THR A 115 -6.91 -3.15 2.56
C THR A 115 -6.13 -2.73 1.32
N SER A 116 -4.91 -3.23 1.19
CA SER A 116 -4.06 -3.03 0.02
C SER A 116 -4.58 -3.76 -1.22
N CYS A 117 -4.01 -3.48 -2.39
CA CYS A 117 -4.40 -4.15 -3.63
C CYS A 117 -4.00 -5.65 -3.67
N THR A 118 -3.18 -6.14 -2.74
CA THR A 118 -2.91 -7.58 -2.55
C THR A 118 -3.96 -8.28 -1.68
N GLY A 119 -4.85 -7.49 -1.05
CA GLY A 119 -5.83 -7.97 -0.08
C GLY A 119 -5.31 -8.05 1.35
N ASP A 120 -4.09 -7.59 1.60
CA ASP A 120 -3.54 -7.50 2.96
C ASP A 120 -4.09 -6.28 3.68
N VAL A 121 -4.36 -6.43 4.98
CA VAL A 121 -5.01 -5.43 5.83
C VAL A 121 -3.99 -4.82 6.79
N TYR A 122 -3.85 -3.51 6.72
CA TYR A 122 -3.03 -2.70 7.59
C TYR A 122 -3.91 -2.04 8.65
N TYR A 123 -3.47 -2.09 9.90
CA TYR A 123 -4.20 -1.56 11.04
C TYR A 123 -3.57 -0.26 11.51
N PHE A 124 -4.38 0.76 11.76
CA PHE A 124 -3.94 2.04 12.31
C PHE A 124 -4.66 2.33 13.61
N ASP A 125 -3.87 2.75 14.60
CA ASP A 125 -4.39 3.14 15.91
C ASP A 125 -5.16 4.46 15.83
N TYR A 126 -6.37 4.47 16.39
CA TYR A 126 -7.32 5.57 16.25
C TYR A 126 -6.88 6.86 16.94
N GLU A 127 -6.04 6.78 17.97
CA GLU A 127 -5.60 7.95 18.75
C GLU A 127 -4.30 8.55 18.23
N THR A 128 -3.41 7.72 17.68
CA THR A 128 -2.09 8.16 17.22
C THR A 128 -2.01 8.35 15.71
N ALA A 129 -2.91 7.70 14.97
CA ALA A 129 -2.88 7.54 13.51
C ALA A 129 -1.61 6.84 12.97
N GLU A 130 -0.92 6.10 13.84
CA GLU A 130 0.25 5.31 13.46
C GLU A 130 -0.16 3.88 13.13
N ILE A 131 0.64 3.21 12.30
CA ILE A 131 0.45 1.78 12.01
C ILE A 131 0.64 0.97 13.30
N SER A 132 -0.36 0.15 13.62
CA SER A 132 -0.35 -0.75 14.78
C SER A 132 -0.16 -2.21 14.41
N GLY A 133 -0.36 -2.57 13.14
CA GLY A 133 -0.24 -3.93 12.66
C GLY A 133 -0.45 -4.09 11.16
N MET A 134 -0.17 -5.29 10.67
CA MET A 134 -0.52 -5.76 9.33
C MET A 134 -0.90 -7.23 9.43
N ASP A 135 -1.93 -7.68 8.71
CA ASP A 135 -2.18 -9.11 8.58
C ASP A 135 -1.02 -9.81 7.86
N LYS A 136 -0.85 -11.10 8.14
CA LYS A 136 0.18 -11.94 7.50
C LYS A 136 1.63 -11.48 7.70
N ALA A 137 1.91 -10.44 8.48
CA ALA A 137 3.26 -9.98 8.78
C ALA A 137 3.39 -9.60 10.26
N GLN A 138 4.63 -9.38 10.68
CA GLN A 138 4.96 -8.66 11.90
C GLN A 138 5.37 -7.24 11.51
N THR A 139 4.87 -6.26 12.25
CA THR A 139 5.21 -4.85 12.06
C THR A 139 5.85 -4.28 13.32
N LYS A 140 6.92 -3.52 13.16
CA LYS A 140 7.51 -2.73 14.24
C LYS A 140 7.53 -1.27 13.85
N LEU A 141 7.00 -0.43 14.72
CA LEU A 141 7.05 1.03 14.60
C LEU A 141 8.16 1.58 15.50
N ALA A 142 8.88 2.58 15.03
CA ALA A 142 9.79 3.37 15.83
C ALA A 142 9.03 4.48 16.56
N ASP A 143 9.29 4.63 17.86
CA ASP A 143 8.58 5.57 18.76
C ASP A 143 8.63 7.02 18.28
N ALA A 144 9.74 7.42 17.64
CA ALA A 144 9.94 8.76 17.13
C ALA A 144 10.08 8.79 15.60
N VAL A 145 9.82 9.97 15.02
CA VAL A 145 10.15 10.26 13.61
C VAL A 145 11.60 10.76 13.58
N GLY A 146 12.53 9.88 13.21
CA GLY A 146 13.98 10.14 13.20
C GLY A 146 14.60 9.88 11.83
N LYS A 147 15.67 10.61 11.50
CA LYS A 147 16.38 10.44 10.21
C LYS A 147 17.17 9.11 10.16
N ASP A 148 17.51 8.58 11.33
CA ASP A 148 18.30 7.37 11.55
C ASP A 148 17.46 6.07 11.48
N ASN A 149 16.13 6.17 11.61
CA ASN A 149 15.25 4.99 11.65
C ASN A 149 14.63 4.58 10.31
N LYS A 150 15.13 5.12 9.18
CA LYS A 150 14.78 4.68 7.81
C LYS A 150 13.27 4.57 7.56
N GLY A 151 12.52 5.62 7.90
CA GLY A 151 11.06 5.63 7.80
C GLY A 151 10.35 5.19 9.09
N GLY A 152 11.01 4.39 9.93
CA GLY A 152 10.53 3.99 11.25
C GLY A 152 9.47 2.91 11.24
N VAL A 153 9.29 2.20 10.13
CA VAL A 153 8.43 1.01 10.04
C VAL A 153 9.24 -0.13 9.48
N GLU A 154 9.24 -1.26 10.19
CA GLU A 154 9.80 -2.53 9.72
C GLU A 154 8.69 -3.55 9.55
N ILE A 155 8.72 -4.28 8.44
CA ILE A 155 7.81 -5.39 8.13
C ILE A 155 8.64 -6.66 7.99
N THR A 156 8.32 -7.68 8.78
CA THR A 156 9.03 -8.96 8.79
C THR A 156 8.05 -10.13 8.77
N ALA A 157 8.55 -11.33 8.46
CA ALA A 157 7.78 -12.57 8.45
C ALA A 157 6.49 -12.53 7.60
N TYR A 158 6.46 -11.70 6.56
CA TYR A 158 5.31 -11.54 5.67
C TYR A 158 4.98 -12.84 4.92
N LYS A 159 3.74 -13.31 4.98
CA LYS A 159 3.25 -14.52 4.29
C LYS A 159 2.84 -14.22 2.85
N GLY A 160 3.80 -13.75 2.07
CA GLY A 160 3.64 -13.45 0.65
C GLY A 160 4.99 -13.15 0.00
N LEU A 161 4.98 -12.35 -1.06
CA LEU A 161 6.19 -11.78 -1.65
C LEU A 161 6.18 -10.27 -1.46
N MET A 162 7.22 -9.75 -0.80
CA MET A 162 7.38 -8.32 -0.56
C MET A 162 8.71 -7.83 -1.14
N MET A 163 8.67 -6.68 -1.79
CA MET A 163 9.85 -5.93 -2.20
C MET A 163 10.01 -4.72 -1.28
N ASP A 164 11.15 -4.60 -0.62
CA ASP A 164 11.58 -3.39 0.08
C ASP A 164 12.46 -2.59 -0.89
N ALA A 165 11.97 -1.44 -1.35
CA ALA A 165 12.73 -0.54 -2.22
C ALA A 165 13.70 0.35 -1.44
N GLY A 166 13.71 0.24 -0.11
CA GLY A 166 14.60 0.97 0.78
C GLY A 166 14.04 2.32 1.21
N PHE A 167 14.89 3.11 1.84
CA PHE A 167 14.58 4.46 2.34
C PHE A 167 15.50 5.47 1.68
N LYS A 168 14.96 6.64 1.31
CA LYS A 168 15.75 7.75 0.78
C LYS A 168 15.23 9.10 1.27
N MET A 169 16.16 10.00 1.56
CA MET A 169 15.87 11.41 1.87
C MET A 169 15.60 12.20 0.59
N GLY A 170 14.69 13.15 0.65
CA GLY A 170 14.43 14.12 -0.41
C GLY A 170 13.58 13.65 -1.59
N GLN A 171 13.43 12.35 -1.76
CA GLN A 171 12.73 11.75 -2.89
C GLN A 171 12.35 10.29 -2.61
N ALA A 172 11.47 9.73 -3.44
CA ALA A 172 11.18 8.31 -3.46
C ALA A 172 12.45 7.48 -3.76
N PRO A 173 12.66 6.35 -3.07
CA PRO A 173 13.80 5.46 -3.34
C PRO A 173 13.75 4.87 -4.75
N THR A 174 12.54 4.66 -5.31
CA THR A 174 12.30 4.16 -6.67
C THR A 174 12.63 5.15 -7.79
N GLN A 175 12.98 6.40 -7.48
CA GLN A 175 13.49 7.35 -8.48
C GLN A 175 14.98 7.15 -8.82
N ASN A 176 15.70 6.27 -8.12
CA ASN A 176 17.09 5.95 -8.45
C ASN A 176 17.16 4.58 -9.14
N PRO A 177 17.33 4.49 -10.47
CA PRO A 177 17.39 3.21 -11.17
C PRO A 177 18.51 2.27 -10.68
N ALA A 178 19.62 2.84 -10.17
CA ALA A 178 20.72 2.07 -9.62
C ALA A 178 20.52 1.70 -8.13
N GLY A 179 19.43 2.15 -7.51
CA GLY A 179 19.10 1.86 -6.13
C GLY A 179 18.87 0.36 -5.90
N PRO A 180 19.27 -0.19 -4.74
CA PRO A 180 19.02 -1.58 -4.43
C PRO A 180 17.54 -1.80 -4.08
N VAL A 181 17.00 -2.97 -4.47
CA VAL A 181 15.71 -3.46 -3.99
C VAL A 181 15.87 -4.87 -3.46
N LYS A 182 15.10 -5.21 -2.42
CA LYS A 182 15.20 -6.50 -1.73
C LYS A 182 13.84 -7.20 -1.75
N PHE A 183 13.74 -8.30 -2.51
CA PHE A 183 12.60 -9.20 -2.44
C PHE A 183 12.78 -10.19 -1.29
N THR A 184 11.72 -10.42 -0.52
CA THR A 184 11.65 -11.42 0.53
C THR A 184 10.38 -12.26 0.36
N ASP A 185 10.51 -13.59 0.32
CA ASP A 185 9.38 -14.50 0.27
C ASP A 185 8.89 -14.92 1.67
N GLU A 186 7.79 -15.68 1.71
CA GLU A 186 7.18 -16.17 2.95
C GLU A 186 8.05 -17.10 3.79
N ASN A 187 9.11 -17.65 3.21
CA ASN A 187 10.10 -18.49 3.89
C ASN A 187 11.33 -17.67 4.34
N GLY A 188 11.29 -16.35 4.19
CA GLY A 188 12.39 -15.45 4.52
C GLY A 188 13.56 -15.52 3.53
N LYS A 189 13.39 -16.14 2.36
CA LYS A 189 14.43 -16.15 1.33
C LYS A 189 14.49 -14.79 0.67
N VAL A 190 15.71 -14.33 0.44
CA VAL A 190 15.98 -12.98 -0.07
C VAL A 190 16.58 -13.03 -1.48
N CYS A 191 16.19 -12.08 -2.32
CA CYS A 191 16.87 -11.76 -3.57
C CYS A 191 17.08 -10.24 -3.67
N ASN A 192 18.32 -9.84 -3.97
CA ASN A 192 18.65 -8.43 -4.19
C ASN A 192 18.72 -8.15 -5.69
N LEU A 193 18.07 -7.07 -6.11
CA LEU A 193 18.05 -6.56 -7.48
C LEU A 193 18.27 -5.05 -7.44
N THR A 194 18.15 -4.39 -8.58
CA THR A 194 18.11 -2.92 -8.67
C THR A 194 16.70 -2.42 -8.96
N VAL A 195 16.43 -1.15 -8.67
CA VAL A 195 15.18 -0.49 -9.06
C VAL A 195 14.99 -0.59 -10.57
N GLY A 196 16.04 -0.39 -11.38
CA GLY A 196 15.99 -0.51 -12.85
C GLY A 196 15.65 -1.92 -13.37
N ASP A 197 15.82 -2.95 -12.54
CA ASP A 197 15.36 -4.30 -12.86
C ASP A 197 13.84 -4.46 -12.78
N ILE A 198 13.14 -3.60 -12.04
CA ILE A 198 11.71 -3.74 -11.70
C ILE A 198 10.87 -2.59 -12.25
N PHE A 199 11.42 -1.39 -12.29
CA PHE A 199 10.72 -0.18 -12.68
C PHE A 199 11.10 0.28 -14.09
N LYS A 200 10.13 0.93 -14.73
CA LYS A 200 10.35 1.83 -15.87
C LYS A 200 9.92 3.23 -15.45
N TYR A 201 10.25 4.21 -16.27
CA TYR A 201 10.00 5.62 -16.00
C TYR A 201 9.16 6.20 -17.12
N LYS A 202 8.14 6.97 -16.76
CA LYS A 202 7.38 7.80 -17.71
C LYS A 202 8.22 9.00 -18.13
N GLU A 203 7.70 9.79 -19.08
CA GLU A 203 8.36 11.00 -19.58
C GLU A 203 8.55 12.07 -18.49
N ASP A 204 7.65 12.13 -17.52
CA ASP A 204 7.71 13.01 -16.35
C ASP A 204 8.69 12.51 -15.26
N GLY A 205 9.29 11.33 -15.46
CA GLY A 205 10.21 10.71 -14.52
C GLY A 205 9.55 9.84 -13.45
N ASP A 206 8.22 9.69 -13.46
CA ASP A 206 7.53 8.88 -12.47
C ASP A 206 7.82 7.38 -12.69
N PRO A 207 8.29 6.67 -11.64
CA PRO A 207 8.53 5.24 -11.73
C PRO A 207 7.21 4.46 -11.74
N TYR A 208 7.17 3.36 -12.50
CA TYR A 208 6.09 2.40 -12.45
C TYR A 208 6.62 0.97 -12.56
N VAL A 209 5.97 0.03 -11.87
CA VAL A 209 6.34 -1.39 -11.95
C VAL A 209 6.14 -1.87 -13.39
N ARG A 210 7.23 -2.29 -14.05
CA ARG A 210 7.20 -2.59 -15.49
C ARG A 210 6.53 -3.91 -15.85
N PHE A 211 6.23 -4.73 -14.85
CA PHE A 211 5.71 -6.09 -15.00
C PHE A 211 4.31 -6.20 -14.44
N LYS A 212 3.43 -6.93 -15.13
CA LYS A 212 2.26 -7.55 -14.52
C LYS A 212 2.69 -8.72 -13.63
N ASP A 213 1.84 -9.18 -12.72
CA ASP A 213 2.26 -10.18 -11.72
C ASP A 213 2.71 -11.51 -12.33
N LYS A 214 2.06 -11.97 -13.41
CA LYS A 214 2.51 -13.15 -14.17
C LYS A 214 3.91 -12.97 -14.75
N GLU A 215 4.19 -11.80 -15.31
CA GLU A 215 5.48 -11.47 -15.91
C GLU A 215 6.57 -11.30 -14.86
N LEU A 216 6.23 -10.67 -13.73
CA LEU A 216 7.11 -10.53 -12.57
C LEU A 216 7.48 -11.90 -12.01
N ALA A 217 6.51 -12.82 -11.89
CA ALA A 217 6.76 -14.19 -11.46
C ALA A 217 7.75 -14.90 -12.37
N THR A 218 7.57 -14.79 -13.70
CA THR A 218 8.50 -15.37 -14.68
C THR A 218 9.90 -14.74 -14.58
N PHE A 219 9.98 -13.42 -14.45
CA PHE A 219 11.24 -12.69 -14.30
C PHE A 219 11.99 -13.12 -13.03
N LEU A 220 11.31 -13.13 -11.89
CA LEU A 220 11.89 -13.53 -10.60
C LEU A 220 12.25 -15.01 -10.57
N LYS A 221 11.47 -15.90 -11.20
CA LYS A 221 11.86 -17.32 -11.32
C LYS A 221 13.20 -17.49 -12.02
N LYS A 222 13.50 -16.64 -13.01
CA LYS A 222 14.78 -16.65 -13.74
C LYS A 222 15.91 -15.99 -12.95
N LYS A 223 15.68 -14.80 -12.37
CA LYS A 223 16.71 -14.00 -11.69
C LYS A 223 16.94 -14.40 -10.24
N CYS A 224 15.92 -14.92 -9.59
CA CYS A 224 15.84 -15.22 -8.16
C CYS A 224 15.26 -16.63 -7.92
N PRO A 225 15.89 -17.71 -8.44
CA PRO A 225 15.31 -19.05 -8.47
C PRO A 225 15.02 -19.66 -7.09
N LYS A 226 15.56 -19.07 -6.02
CA LYS A 226 15.34 -19.50 -4.64
C LYS A 226 14.01 -18.97 -4.07
N LEU A 227 13.48 -17.87 -4.59
CA LEU A 227 12.24 -17.26 -4.10
C LEU A 227 11.03 -18.13 -4.43
N LYS A 228 10.11 -18.26 -3.47
CA LYS A 228 8.77 -18.78 -3.70
C LYS A 228 7.83 -17.64 -4.10
N PHE A 229 7.16 -17.81 -5.22
CA PHE A 229 6.14 -16.88 -5.68
C PHE A 229 4.75 -17.36 -5.21
N PRO A 230 3.88 -16.47 -4.69
CA PRO A 230 2.53 -16.85 -4.29
C PRO A 230 1.68 -17.32 -5.48
N ALA A 231 0.61 -18.08 -5.22
CA ALA A 231 -0.33 -18.43 -6.28
C ALA A 231 -0.99 -17.17 -6.87
N LEU A 232 -1.03 -17.13 -8.22
CA LEU A 232 -1.60 -16.06 -9.04
C LEU A 232 -3.08 -16.31 -9.34
#